data_AF-A0A2W2C3J2-F1
#
_entry.id   AF-A0A2W2C3J2-F1
#
_cell.length_a   1.000
_cell.length_b   1.000
_cell.length_c   1.000
_cell.angle_alpha   90.00
_cell.angle_beta   90.00
_cell.angle_gamma   90.00
#
_symmetry.space_group_name_H-M   'P 1'
#
loop_
_entity.id
_entity.type
_entity.pdbx_description
1 polymer ?
#
loop_
_entity_poly.entity_id
_entity_poly.type
_entity_poly.pdbx_seq_one_letter_code
_entity_poly.pdbx_strand_id
1 'polypeptide(L)'
;MVALLDILHKISFGSWDKQSDYGNTTNIELLQQQFFSLRFIITTNIEAAEERYYQLYGHGETYYFPLTDYEQGKALIGQLHHYLRLDEPKKFSDPEILTVGKKMFLFLFIQEEKNTNTSADDQLMGTVDK
;
A
#
# COMPACT_ATOMS: atom_id res chain seq x y z
N MET A 1 -5.63 -16.53 13.16
CA MET A 1 -4.73 -16.60 11.99
C MET A 1 -5.27 -15.61 10.98
N VAL A 2 -4.45 -14.71 10.44
CA VAL A 2 -4.93 -13.69 9.49
C VAL A 2 -5.26 -14.33 8.13
N ALA A 3 -6.38 -13.93 7.53
CA ALA A 3 -6.80 -14.28 6.19
C ALA A 3 -6.82 -13.05 5.27
N LEU A 4 -6.91 -13.29 3.96
CA LEU A 4 -7.03 -12.23 2.95
C LEU A 4 -8.14 -11.22 3.29
N LEU A 5 -9.32 -11.72 3.71
CA LEU A 5 -10.47 -10.89 4.00
C LEU A 5 -10.20 -9.90 5.14
N ASP A 6 -9.44 -10.29 6.17
CA ASP A 6 -9.09 -9.40 7.28
C ASP A 6 -8.25 -8.21 6.79
N ILE A 7 -7.34 -8.46 5.85
CA ILE A 7 -6.47 -7.45 5.24
C ILE A 7 -7.32 -6.50 4.37
N LEU A 8 -8.18 -7.06 3.51
CA LEU A 8 -9.06 -6.27 2.64
C LEU A 8 -10.04 -5.40 3.44
N HIS A 9 -10.59 -5.92 4.54
CA HIS A 9 -11.44 -5.14 5.44
C HIS A 9 -10.64 -3.98 6.05
N LYS A 10 -9.41 -4.23 6.52
CA LYS A 10 -8.58 -3.18 7.11
C LYS A 10 -8.26 -2.07 6.10
N ILE A 11 -7.93 -2.43 4.87
CA ILE A 11 -7.72 -1.51 3.74
C ILE A 11 -8.99 -0.69 3.46
N SER A 12 -10.15 -1.35 3.43
CA SER A 12 -11.45 -0.73 3.14
C SER A 12 -11.88 0.34 4.16
N PHE A 13 -11.37 0.27 5.39
CA PHE A 13 -11.69 1.20 6.47
C PHE A 13 -10.51 2.12 6.85
N GLY A 14 -9.45 2.18 6.04
CA GLY A 14 -8.34 3.08 6.33
C GLY A 14 -8.72 4.55 6.15
N SER A 15 -7.95 5.45 6.79
CA SER A 15 -8.22 6.89 6.94
C SER A 15 -7.92 7.77 5.71
N TRP A 16 -7.72 7.16 4.55
CA TRP A 16 -7.46 7.76 3.24
C TRP A 16 -8.78 8.10 2.52
N ASP A 17 -9.91 7.72 3.13
CA ASP A 17 -11.25 8.22 2.82
C ASP A 17 -11.43 9.68 3.32
N LYS A 18 -10.52 10.58 2.93
CA LYS A 18 -10.80 12.02 2.98
C LYS A 18 -11.79 12.31 1.86
N GLN A 19 -13.05 12.09 2.19
CA GLN A 19 -14.31 12.14 1.44
C GLN A 19 -14.57 13.35 0.52
N SER A 20 -13.59 14.19 0.17
CA SER A 20 -13.78 15.33 -0.74
C SER A 20 -13.24 15.12 -2.15
N ASP A 21 -12.16 14.35 -2.33
CA ASP A 21 -11.39 14.44 -3.59
C ASP A 21 -11.66 13.30 -4.57
N TYR A 22 -12.17 12.15 -4.09
CA TYR A 22 -12.38 10.93 -4.89
C TYR A 22 -13.85 10.45 -5.02
N GLY A 23 -14.82 11.23 -4.53
CA GLY A 23 -16.25 10.90 -4.62
C GLY A 23 -16.68 9.65 -3.85
N ASN A 24 -17.69 8.91 -4.35
CA ASN A 24 -18.23 7.69 -3.73
C ASN A 24 -17.36 6.43 -4.00
N THR A 25 -16.06 6.59 -4.26
CA THR A 25 -15.16 5.49 -4.65
C THR A 25 -14.62 4.80 -3.41
N THR A 26 -14.66 3.47 -3.37
CA THR A 26 -14.11 2.71 -2.23
C THR A 26 -12.58 2.67 -2.24
N ASN A 27 -11.94 2.54 -1.08
CA ASN A 27 -10.47 2.40 -0.99
C ASN A 27 -9.91 1.26 -1.86
N ILE A 28 -10.67 0.17 -2.04
CA ILE A 28 -10.26 -0.95 -2.90
C ILE A 28 -10.26 -0.53 -4.38
N GLU A 29 -11.26 0.23 -4.81
CA GLU A 29 -11.30 0.76 -6.18
C GLU A 29 -10.20 1.79 -6.41
N LEU A 30 -9.88 2.62 -5.41
CA LEU A 30 -8.76 3.58 -5.48
C LEU A 30 -7.40 2.87 -5.66
N LEU A 31 -7.20 1.72 -5.02
CA LEU A 31 -6.03 0.88 -5.26
C LEU A 31 -5.99 0.31 -6.67
N GLN A 32 -7.12 -0.20 -7.15
CA GLN A 32 -7.22 -0.78 -8.49
C GLN A 32 -7.03 0.28 -9.59
N GLN A 33 -7.39 1.53 -9.31
CA GLN A 33 -7.20 2.68 -10.20
C GLN A 33 -5.80 3.29 -10.09
N GLN A 34 -4.90 2.70 -9.29
CA GLN A 34 -3.51 3.14 -9.12
C GLN A 34 -3.35 4.56 -8.55
N PHE A 35 -4.37 5.09 -7.86
CA PHE A 35 -4.21 6.33 -7.08
C PHE A 35 -3.32 6.12 -5.85
N PHE A 36 -3.10 4.87 -5.45
CA PHE A 36 -2.28 4.52 -4.31
C PHE A 36 -1.27 3.44 -4.69
N SER A 37 -0.04 3.67 -4.27
CA SER A 37 1.06 2.73 -4.30
C SER A 37 0.92 1.78 -3.11
N LEU A 38 0.90 0.46 -3.39
CA LEU A 38 0.82 -0.58 -2.37
C LEU A 38 2.11 -1.39 -2.27
N ARG A 39 2.63 -1.56 -1.07
CA ARG A 39 3.88 -2.31 -0.83
C ARG A 39 3.75 -3.27 0.33
N PHE A 40 4.33 -4.45 0.17
CA PHE A 40 4.26 -5.54 1.13
C PHE A 40 5.65 -6.05 1.49
N ILE A 41 5.92 -6.28 2.78
CA ILE A 41 7.07 -7.07 3.22
C ILE A 41 6.67 -8.01 4.35
N ILE A 42 7.44 -9.10 4.51
CA ILE A 42 7.36 -9.94 5.70
C ILE A 42 8.52 -9.54 6.61
N THR A 43 8.22 -9.17 7.85
CA THR A 43 9.23 -8.66 8.80
C THR A 43 9.07 -9.28 10.18
N THR A 44 10.15 -9.27 10.96
CA THR A 44 10.14 -9.54 12.40
C THR A 44 10.36 -8.27 13.23
N ASN A 45 10.61 -7.13 12.57
CA ASN A 45 10.82 -5.82 13.19
C ASN A 45 9.93 -4.78 12.48
N ILE A 46 8.87 -4.37 13.16
CA ILE A 46 7.88 -3.41 12.66
C ILE A 46 8.47 -2.00 12.58
N GLU A 47 9.13 -1.55 13.65
CA GLU A 47 9.68 -0.19 13.76
C GLU A 47 10.73 0.08 12.66
N ALA A 48 11.63 -0.89 12.44
CA ALA A 48 12.63 -0.78 11.36
C ALA A 48 11.98 -0.78 9.97
N ALA A 49 10.87 -1.50 9.78
CA ALA A 49 10.13 -1.49 8.53
C ALA A 49 9.46 -0.13 8.29
N GLU A 50 8.81 0.44 9.31
CA GLU A 50 8.22 1.79 9.26
C GLU A 50 9.25 2.83 8.91
N GLU A 51 10.36 2.87 9.65
CA GLU A 51 11.43 3.85 9.45
C GLU A 51 12.00 3.76 8.04
N ARG A 52 12.31 2.54 7.57
CA ARG A 52 12.82 2.31 6.22
C ARG A 52 11.85 2.79 5.15
N TYR A 53 10.56 2.46 5.27
CA TYR A 53 9.57 2.85 4.28
C TYR A 53 9.30 4.35 4.28
N TYR A 54 9.29 4.97 5.47
CA TYR A 54 9.22 6.41 5.61
C TYR A 54 10.43 7.11 4.95
N GLN A 55 11.65 6.61 5.14
CA GLN A 55 12.85 7.17 4.51
C GLN A 55 12.85 7.02 2.99
N LEU A 56 12.37 5.88 2.46
CA LEU A 56 12.38 5.59 1.02
C LEU A 56 11.25 6.28 0.26
N TYR A 57 10.07 6.37 0.86
CA TYR A 57 8.84 6.77 0.16
C TYR A 57 8.19 8.02 0.76
N GLY A 58 8.52 8.41 1.99
CA GLY A 58 7.88 9.51 2.71
C GLY A 58 6.64 9.08 3.49
N HIS A 59 5.68 9.99 3.67
CA HIS A 59 4.46 9.71 4.43
C HIS A 59 3.55 8.69 3.71
N GLY A 60 3.00 7.76 4.48
CA GLY A 60 2.00 6.79 4.05
C GLY A 60 1.35 6.12 5.26
N GLU A 61 0.31 5.35 5.02
CA GLU A 61 -0.35 4.53 6.04
C GLU A 61 0.31 3.16 6.14
N THR A 62 0.46 2.66 7.36
CA THR A 62 1.05 1.36 7.64
C THR A 62 0.09 0.44 8.38
N TYR A 63 0.11 -0.84 8.00
CA TYR A 63 -0.68 -1.89 8.64
C TYR A 63 0.18 -3.13 8.91
N TYR A 64 -0.13 -3.83 10.00
CA TYR A 64 0.58 -5.02 10.45
C TYR A 64 -0.37 -6.16 10.70
N PHE A 65 -0.02 -7.34 10.18
CA PHE A 65 -0.81 -8.55 10.39
C PHE A 65 0.09 -9.67 10.91
N PRO A 66 -0.20 -10.25 12.08
CA PRO A 66 0.60 -11.34 12.62
C PRO A 66 0.49 -12.58 11.73
N LEU A 67 1.65 -13.16 11.39
CA LEU A 67 1.79 -14.36 10.59
C LEU A 67 2.11 -15.56 11.48
N THR A 68 1.64 -16.73 11.06
CA THR A 68 2.03 -18.03 11.60
C THR A 68 3.44 -18.39 11.14
N ASP A 69 3.71 -18.23 9.84
CA ASP A 69 5.02 -18.50 9.25
C ASP A 69 5.25 -17.65 7.97
N TYR A 70 6.44 -17.79 7.41
CA TYR A 70 6.84 -17.08 6.20
C TYR A 70 6.07 -17.54 4.94
N GLU A 71 5.68 -18.82 4.87
CA GLU A 71 4.93 -19.37 3.73
C GLU A 71 3.52 -18.79 3.69
N GLN A 72 2.87 -18.63 4.84
CA GLN A 72 1.60 -17.92 4.95
C GLN A 72 1.74 -16.47 4.45
N GLY A 73 2.81 -15.77 4.84
CA GLY A 73 3.07 -14.42 4.37
C GLY A 73 3.18 -14.34 2.85
N LYS A 74 3.94 -15.26 2.22
CA LYS A 74 4.06 -15.32 0.75
C LYS A 74 2.72 -15.62 0.08
N ALA A 75 1.95 -16.56 0.63
CA ALA A 75 0.64 -16.90 0.10
C ALA A 75 -0.33 -15.70 0.14
N LEU A 76 -0.34 -14.95 1.24
CA LEU A 76 -1.16 -13.75 1.39
C LEU A 76 -0.74 -12.64 0.43
N ILE A 77 0.56 -12.40 0.26
CA ILE A 77 1.05 -11.42 -0.71
C ILE A 77 0.61 -11.82 -2.13
N GLY A 78 0.78 -13.08 -2.52
CA GLY A 78 0.33 -13.57 -3.84
C GLY A 78 -1.17 -13.37 -4.05
N GLN A 79 -1.99 -13.67 -3.03
CA GLN A 79 -3.44 -13.44 -3.08
C GLN A 79 -3.80 -11.96 -3.20
N LEU A 80 -3.10 -11.07 -2.50
CA LEU A 80 -3.32 -9.62 -2.57
C LEU A 80 -2.99 -9.07 -3.95
N HIS A 81 -1.85 -9.45 -4.53
CA HIS A 81 -1.48 -9.06 -5.89
C HIS A 81 -2.53 -9.53 -6.91
N HIS A 82 -2.99 -10.78 -6.80
CA HIS A 82 -4.04 -11.31 -7.67
C HIS A 82 -5.37 -10.56 -7.52
N TYR A 83 -5.83 -10.34 -6.28
CA TYR A 83 -7.12 -9.71 -6.01
C TYR A 83 -7.15 -8.23 -6.41
N LEU A 84 -6.07 -7.50 -6.09
CA LEU A 84 -5.95 -6.07 -6.37
C LEU A 84 -5.44 -5.77 -7.78
N ARG A 85 -5.16 -6.79 -8.59
CA ARG A 85 -4.61 -6.68 -9.96
C ARG A 85 -3.34 -5.84 -10.00
N LEU A 86 -2.49 -5.99 -8.99
CA LEU A 86 -1.19 -5.32 -8.92
C LEU A 86 -0.20 -6.07 -9.80
N ASP A 87 0.79 -5.34 -10.34
CA ASP A 87 1.95 -5.96 -10.99
C ASP A 87 2.56 -7.02 -10.07
N GLU A 88 2.92 -8.17 -10.62
CA GLU A 88 3.51 -9.26 -9.82
C GLU A 88 4.71 -8.76 -8.99
N PRO A 89 4.87 -9.28 -7.75
CA PRO A 89 5.97 -8.85 -6.89
C PRO A 89 7.29 -9.18 -7.59
N LYS A 90 8.00 -8.13 -8.07
CA LYS A 90 9.22 -8.28 -8.88
C LYS A 90 10.29 -9.13 -8.18
N LYS A 91 10.35 -9.06 -6.86
CA LYS A 91 11.08 -9.97 -5.94
C LYS A 91 10.43 -9.88 -4.57
N PHE A 92 10.22 -11.01 -3.89
CA PHE A 92 10.06 -10.98 -2.44
C PHE A 92 11.39 -10.52 -1.86
N SER A 93 11.38 -9.55 -0.93
CA SER A 93 12.60 -9.08 -0.27
C SER A 93 13.38 -10.30 0.23
N ASP A 94 14.69 -10.32 -0.01
CA ASP A 94 15.57 -11.30 0.62
C ASP A 94 15.23 -11.33 2.11
N PRO A 95 15.08 -12.52 2.71
CA PRO A 95 14.69 -12.64 4.11
C PRO A 95 15.74 -11.92 4.94
N GLU A 96 15.45 -10.68 5.36
CA GLU A 96 16.22 -9.96 6.35
C GLU A 96 16.22 -10.82 7.60
N ILE A 97 17.30 -11.60 7.74
CA ILE A 97 17.64 -12.52 8.83
C ILE A 97 16.39 -12.88 9.62
N LEU A 98 15.51 -13.69 9.02
CA LEU A 98 14.32 -14.20 9.70
C LEU A 98 14.82 -14.97 10.91
N THR A 99 14.81 -14.31 12.07
CA THR A 99 15.38 -14.89 13.26
C THR A 99 14.39 -15.94 13.73
N VAL A 100 14.77 -17.21 13.61
CA VAL A 100 13.93 -18.35 14.02
C VAL A 100 13.45 -18.10 15.47
N GLY A 101 12.13 -18.14 15.67
CA GLY A 101 11.50 -17.93 16.98
C GLY A 101 10.97 -16.51 17.25
N LYS A 102 11.23 -15.52 16.39
CA LYS A 102 10.56 -14.22 16.49
C LYS A 102 9.18 -14.24 15.83
N LYS A 103 8.23 -13.50 16.41
CA LYS A 103 6.92 -13.26 15.80
C LYS A 103 7.11 -12.57 14.44
N MET A 104 6.47 -13.13 13.41
CA MET A 104 6.50 -12.58 12.05
C MET A 104 5.23 -11.78 11.77
N PHE A 105 5.37 -10.76 10.94
CA PHE A 105 4.29 -9.88 10.54
C PHE A 105 4.34 -9.64 9.03
N LEU A 106 3.17 -9.61 8.40
CA LEU A 106 2.99 -8.99 7.10
C LEU A 106 2.83 -7.49 7.35
N PHE A 107 3.76 -6.73 6.82
CA PHE A 107 3.77 -5.28 6.80
C PHE A 107 3.19 -4.80 5.48
N LEU A 108 2.25 -3.87 5.54
CA LEU A 108 1.63 -3.22 4.41
C LEU A 108 1.85 -1.71 4.51
N PHE A 109 2.37 -1.10 3.45
CA PHE A 109 2.50 0.35 3.31
C PHE A 109 1.65 0.83 2.13
N ILE A 110 0.79 1.79 2.40
CA ILE A 110 -0.11 2.43 1.44
C ILE A 110 0.28 3.90 1.32
N GLN A 111 0.51 4.35 0.10
CA GLN A 111 0.87 5.73 -0.16
C GLN A 111 0.03 6.28 -1.31
N GLU A 112 -0.52 7.48 -1.12
CA GLU A 112 -1.15 8.23 -2.20
C GLU A 112 -0.12 8.59 -3.27
N GLU A 113 -0.40 8.22 -4.52
CA GLU A 113 0.37 8.71 -5.65
C GLU A 113 -0.12 10.12 -5.98
N LYS A 114 0.79 11.09 -5.96
CA LYS A 114 0.49 12.41 -6.49
C LYS A 114 0.22 12.25 -7.97
N ASN A 115 -1.04 12.29 -8.36
CA ASN A 115 -1.43 12.30 -9.76
C ASN A 115 -0.91 13.59 -10.38
N THR A 116 0.23 13.52 -11.09
CA THR A 116 0.83 14.68 -11.75
C THR A 116 0.03 15.16 -12.98
N ASN A 117 -1.12 14.54 -13.27
CA ASN A 117 -1.95 14.89 -14.41
C ASN A 117 -2.99 16.00 -14.15
N THR A 118 -3.04 16.58 -12.94
CA THR A 118 -3.92 17.73 -12.68
C THR A 118 -3.09 19.00 -12.51
N SER A 119 -2.56 19.55 -13.62
CA SER A 119 -2.27 20.98 -13.84
C SER A 119 -1.54 21.19 -15.18
N ALA A 120 -2.22 20.94 -16.30
CA ALA A 120 -1.78 21.46 -17.61
C ALA A 120 -2.90 22.22 -18.35
N ASP A 121 -4.06 22.44 -17.71
CA ASP A 121 -5.19 23.18 -18.31
C ASP A 121 -5.49 24.54 -17.63
N ASP A 122 -4.66 24.99 -16.67
CA ASP A 122 -4.81 26.30 -16.01
C ASP A 122 -3.86 27.40 -16.57
N GLN A 123 -3.27 27.19 -17.77
CA GLN A 123 -2.38 28.17 -18.42
C GLN A 123 -2.79 28.58 -19.86
N LEU A 124 -4.06 28.46 -20.24
CA LEU A 124 -4.53 28.90 -21.58
C LEU A 124 -5.74 29.85 -21.57
N MET A 125 -6.00 30.56 -20.48
CA MET A 125 -7.03 31.61 -20.43
C MET A 125 -6.51 32.85 -19.72
N GLY A 126 -5.72 33.67 -20.43
CA GLY A 126 -5.28 34.94 -19.87
C GLY A 126 -4.27 35.69 -20.71
N THR A 127 -4.54 35.95 -21.98
CA THR A 127 -4.07 37.15 -22.71
C THR A 127 -4.65 37.17 -24.12
N VAL A 128 -5.94 37.48 -24.22
CA VAL A 128 -6.47 38.17 -25.40
C VAL A 128 -7.47 39.20 -24.90
N ASP A 129 -7.04 40.45 -24.79
CA ASP A 129 -7.87 41.55 -25.28
C ASP A 129 -7.00 42.79 -25.56
N LYS A 130 -6.96 43.08 -26.86
CA LYS A 130 -6.82 44.35 -27.60
C LYS A 130 -6.12 45.54 -26.98
#